data_AF-A0A061NA89-F1
#
_entry.id   AF-A0A061NA89-F1
#
_cell.length_a   1.000
_cell.length_b   1.000
_cell.length_c   1.000
_cell.angle_alpha   90.00
_cell.angle_beta   90.00
_cell.angle_gamma   90.00
#
_symmetry.space_group_name_H-M   'P 1'
#
loop_
_entity.id
_entity.type
_entity.pdbx_description
1 polymer ?
#
loop_
_entity_poly.entity_id
_entity_poly.type
_entity_poly.pdbx_seq_one_letter_code
_entity_poly.pdbx_strand_id
1 'polypeptide(L)'
;MIGYGMAYREHQILRNRQKELESEIDVAANMQHTLLPSEIPDVKELDIGVITVPASKMSGDYYHVIKDANGFIGVAIADIIGKGIPAALCMSMIKYAMDSMPNSILQPGELLESLNRTIEQNIASHMFVTMMYGSYDPKSHIFYYGGAGHEPGFYYSEQQDRFEELYAKGLALGSQRMRSIVSLVVKCTKVILSFSFQMA
;
A
#
# COMPACT_ATOMS: atom_id res chain seq x y z
N MET A 1 45.73 -29.60 -13.45
CA MET A 1 45.63 -29.13 -12.05
C MET A 1 45.37 -27.61 -11.94
N ILE A 2 45.79 -26.77 -12.89
CA ILE A 2 45.61 -25.30 -12.87
C ILE A 2 44.14 -24.86 -13.07
N GLY A 3 43.37 -25.54 -13.93
CA GLY A 3 41.97 -25.17 -14.22
C GLY A 3 41.03 -25.25 -13.01
N TYR A 4 41.23 -26.22 -12.11
CA TYR A 4 40.40 -26.38 -10.91
C TYR A 4 40.62 -25.22 -9.91
N GLY A 5 41.86 -24.73 -9.78
CA GLY A 5 42.17 -23.58 -8.92
C GLY A 5 41.58 -22.26 -9.44
N MET A 6 41.52 -22.07 -10.76
CA MET A 6 40.90 -20.90 -11.38
C MET A 6 39.38 -20.90 -11.22
N ALA A 7 38.72 -22.03 -11.50
CA ALA A 7 37.27 -22.17 -11.31
C ALA A 7 36.87 -21.99 -9.83
N TYR A 8 37.67 -22.49 -8.89
CA TYR A 8 37.43 -22.29 -7.45
C TYR A 8 37.53 -20.82 -7.04
N ARG A 9 38.54 -20.08 -7.53
CA ARG A 9 38.66 -18.64 -7.28
C ARG A 9 37.51 -17.85 -7.88
N GLU A 10 37.12 -18.16 -9.12
CA GLU A 10 35.98 -17.52 -9.78
C GLU A 10 34.69 -17.74 -8.99
N HIS A 11 34.43 -18.98 -8.56
CA HIS A 11 33.30 -19.29 -7.70
C HIS A 11 33.35 -18.56 -6.34
N GLN A 12 34.53 -18.42 -5.73
CA GLN A 12 34.68 -17.64 -4.48
C GLN A 12 34.41 -16.14 -4.70
N ILE A 13 34.87 -15.56 -5.82
CA ILE A 13 34.61 -14.16 -6.16
C ILE A 13 33.11 -13.93 -6.35
N LEU A 14 32.44 -14.80 -7.12
CA LEU A 14 31.00 -14.72 -7.34
C LEU A 14 30.22 -14.85 -6.03
N ARG A 15 30.61 -15.79 -5.15
CA ARG A 15 29.99 -15.92 -3.82
C ARG A 15 30.18 -14.70 -2.94
N ASN A 16 31.39 -14.11 -2.92
CA ASN A 16 31.63 -12.91 -2.11
C ASN A 16 30.82 -11.73 -2.63
N ARG A 17 30.75 -11.56 -3.96
CA ARG A 17 29.96 -10.50 -4.57
C ARG A 17 28.46 -10.69 -4.35
N GLN A 18 27.97 -11.93 -4.37
CA GLN A 18 26.59 -12.23 -4.01
C GLN A 18 26.30 -11.85 -2.55
N LYS A 19 27.20 -12.17 -1.61
CA LYS A 19 27.05 -11.78 -0.21
C LYS A 19 27.04 -10.27 0.01
N GLU A 20 27.88 -9.54 -0.72
CA GLU A 20 27.90 -8.08 -0.68
C GLU A 20 26.56 -7.51 -1.15
N LEU A 21 26.03 -7.99 -2.28
CA LEU A 21 24.72 -7.58 -2.79
C LEU A 21 23.58 -7.96 -1.84
N GLU A 22 23.62 -9.16 -1.24
CA GLU A 22 22.63 -9.58 -0.25
C GLU A 22 22.65 -8.66 0.98
N SER A 23 23.83 -8.25 1.44
CA SER A 23 23.98 -7.31 2.55
C SER A 23 23.42 -5.92 2.20
N GLU A 24 23.64 -5.43 0.98
CA GLU A 24 23.06 -4.15 0.53
C GLU A 24 21.53 -4.21 0.47
N ILE A 25 20.98 -5.32 -0.03
CA ILE A 25 19.52 -5.55 -0.05
C ILE A 25 18.96 -5.61 1.37
N ASP A 26 19.67 -6.25 2.31
CA ASP A 26 19.24 -6.31 3.72
C ASP A 26 19.18 -4.92 4.36
N VAL A 27 20.14 -4.05 4.06
CA VAL A 27 20.10 -2.65 4.52
C VAL A 27 18.90 -1.92 3.93
N ALA A 28 18.64 -2.07 2.63
CA ALA A 28 17.50 -1.42 1.98
C ALA A 28 16.15 -1.94 2.49
N ALA A 29 16.03 -3.25 2.72
CA ALA A 29 14.83 -3.87 3.30
C ALA A 29 14.55 -3.34 4.70
N ASN A 30 15.58 -3.24 5.56
CA ASN A 30 15.43 -2.67 6.90
C ASN A 30 14.96 -1.21 6.85
N MET A 31 15.49 -0.40 5.92
CA MET A 31 15.01 0.97 5.71
C MET A 31 13.53 0.98 5.28
N GLN A 32 13.13 0.12 4.35
CA GLN A 32 11.72 0.01 3.93
C GLN A 32 10.80 -0.38 5.10
N HIS A 33 11.23 -1.31 5.96
CA HIS A 33 10.46 -1.70 7.15
C HIS A 33 10.27 -0.53 8.13
N THR A 34 11.27 0.35 8.29
CA THR A 34 11.10 1.56 9.12
C THR A 34 10.16 2.60 8.51
N LEU A 35 9.91 2.53 7.20
CA LEU A 35 8.93 3.38 6.53
C LEU A 35 7.50 2.84 6.71
N LEU A 36 7.30 1.53 6.85
CA LEU A 36 5.98 1.00 7.15
C LEU A 36 5.53 1.43 8.56
N PRO A 37 4.26 1.82 8.75
CA PRO A 37 3.75 2.17 10.07
C PRO A 37 3.89 0.99 11.02
N SER A 38 4.65 1.17 12.09
CA SER A 38 4.84 0.12 13.10
C SER A 38 3.67 0.05 14.08
N GLU A 39 2.87 1.12 14.18
CA GLU A 39 1.79 1.22 15.15
C GLU A 39 0.48 1.60 14.47
N ILE A 40 -0.55 0.81 14.75
CA ILE A 40 -1.92 1.12 14.38
C ILE A 40 -2.44 2.11 15.43
N PRO A 41 -2.99 3.27 15.03
CA PRO A 41 -3.47 4.26 15.99
C PRO A 41 -4.61 3.66 16.82
N ASP A 42 -4.51 3.80 18.15
CA ASP A 42 -5.58 3.41 19.06
C ASP A 42 -6.77 4.39 18.92
N VAL A 43 -7.93 3.83 18.59
CA VAL A 43 -9.17 4.59 18.42
C VAL A 43 -10.29 3.89 19.18
N LYS A 44 -10.89 4.59 20.14
CA LYS A 44 -11.90 4.02 21.06
C LYS A 44 -13.10 3.40 20.34
N GLU A 45 -13.44 3.93 19.17
CA GLU A 45 -14.60 3.56 18.39
C GLU A 45 -14.30 2.49 17.32
N LEU A 46 -13.03 2.08 17.14
CA LEU A 46 -12.62 1.21 16.04
C LEU A 46 -11.50 0.23 16.45
N ASP A 47 -11.77 -1.06 16.30
CA ASP A 47 -10.74 -2.10 16.38
C ASP A 47 -10.13 -2.32 14.98
N ILE A 48 -8.83 -2.05 14.86
CA ILE A 48 -8.09 -2.23 13.61
C ILE A 48 -7.04 -3.33 13.80
N GLY A 49 -7.12 -4.37 12.96
CA GLY A 49 -6.12 -5.42 12.87
C GLY A 49 -5.51 -5.47 11.48
N VAL A 50 -4.19 -5.65 11.39
CA VAL A 50 -3.46 -5.78 10.13
C VAL A 50 -2.56 -7.00 10.19
N ILE A 51 -2.57 -7.80 9.12
CA ILE A 51 -1.64 -8.90 8.92
C ILE A 51 -1.03 -8.75 7.52
N THR A 52 0.28 -8.68 7.45
CA THR A 52 1.03 -8.65 6.19
C THR A 52 2.16 -9.67 6.27
N VAL A 53 2.22 -10.58 5.30
CA VAL A 53 3.23 -11.63 5.22
C VAL A 53 3.99 -11.45 3.92
N PRO A 54 5.22 -10.89 3.93
CA PRO A 54 5.96 -10.64 2.70
C PRO A 54 6.54 -11.93 2.10
N ALA A 55 6.40 -12.13 0.79
CA ALA A 55 6.97 -13.26 0.04
C ALA A 55 8.48 -13.12 -0.21
N SER A 56 9.03 -11.92 -0.06
CA SER A 56 10.46 -11.65 -0.24
C SER A 56 10.95 -10.56 0.72
N LYS A 57 12.28 -10.32 0.76
CA LYS A 57 12.89 -9.32 1.65
C LYS A 57 12.36 -7.90 1.45
N MET A 58 11.85 -7.56 0.26
CA MET A 58 11.23 -6.27 -0.03
C MET A 58 9.91 -6.50 -0.75
N SER A 59 8.81 -6.01 -0.18
CA SER A 59 7.47 -6.14 -0.76
C SER A 59 7.04 -4.88 -1.50
N GLY A 60 6.21 -5.06 -2.53
CA GLY A 60 5.45 -3.96 -3.15
C GLY A 60 4.19 -3.60 -2.36
N ASP A 61 3.73 -4.52 -1.51
CA ASP A 61 2.52 -4.33 -0.71
C ASP A 61 2.71 -3.20 0.30
N TYR A 62 1.72 -2.34 0.37
CA TYR A 62 1.71 -1.19 1.25
C TYR A 62 0.38 -1.08 1.96
N TYR A 63 0.43 -0.94 3.27
CA TYR A 63 -0.71 -0.48 4.05
C TYR A 63 -0.30 0.76 4.86
N HIS A 64 -1.26 1.67 5.06
CA HIS A 64 -1.08 2.84 5.90
C HIS A 64 -2.33 3.12 6.68
N VAL A 65 -2.20 3.34 7.99
CA VAL A 65 -3.29 3.79 8.83
C VAL A 65 -2.86 5.10 9.48
N ILE A 66 -3.61 6.16 9.19
CA ILE A 66 -3.33 7.50 9.68
C ILE A 66 -4.52 8.05 10.43
N LYS A 67 -4.25 8.75 11.51
CA LYS A 67 -5.24 9.52 12.25
C LYS A 67 -4.93 11.01 12.09
N ASP A 68 -5.89 11.77 11.63
CA ASP A 68 -5.75 13.22 11.48
C ASP A 68 -6.00 13.96 12.80
N ALA A 69 -5.72 15.27 12.82
CA ALA A 69 -5.93 16.10 14.01
C ALA A 69 -7.41 16.25 14.39
N ASN A 70 -8.35 16.01 13.45
CA ASN A 70 -9.79 16.11 13.67
C ASN A 70 -10.42 14.77 14.14
N GLY A 71 -9.63 13.69 14.14
CA GLY A 71 -10.02 12.34 14.54
C GLY A 71 -10.40 11.41 13.38
N PHE A 72 -10.35 11.85 12.12
CA PHE A 72 -10.57 10.99 10.96
C PHE A 72 -9.49 9.92 10.86
N ILE A 73 -9.90 8.74 10.43
CA ILE A 73 -9.01 7.59 10.26
C ILE A 73 -8.93 7.27 8.78
N GLY A 74 -7.77 7.54 8.18
CA GLY A 74 -7.44 7.11 6.83
C GLY A 74 -6.84 5.70 6.84
N VAL A 75 -7.32 4.85 5.94
CA VAL A 75 -6.77 3.51 5.69
C VAL A 75 -6.44 3.42 4.21
N ALA A 76 -5.17 3.22 3.89
CA ALA A 76 -4.69 3.01 2.53
C ALA A 76 -4.16 1.60 2.41
N ILE A 77 -4.48 0.96 1.30
CA ILE A 77 -3.98 -0.37 0.95
C ILE A 77 -3.62 -0.32 -0.52
N ALA A 78 -2.40 -0.73 -0.85
CA ALA A 78 -1.91 -0.70 -2.22
C ALA A 78 -1.03 -1.89 -2.54
N ASP A 79 -1.07 -2.27 -3.80
CA ASP A 79 -0.19 -3.26 -4.41
C ASP A 79 0.49 -2.63 -5.63
N ILE A 80 1.81 -2.74 -5.65
CA ILE A 80 2.68 -2.10 -6.62
C ILE A 80 3.18 -3.18 -7.57
N ILE A 81 2.94 -3.01 -8.87
CA ILE A 81 3.41 -4.00 -9.83
C ILE A 81 4.94 -4.13 -9.79
N GLY A 82 5.39 -5.38 -9.65
CA GLY A 82 6.80 -5.74 -9.60
C GLY A 82 7.21 -6.29 -8.24
N LYS A 83 8.52 -6.38 -8.02
CA LYS A 83 9.10 -6.84 -6.75
C LYS A 83 10.49 -6.28 -6.56
N GLY A 84 10.98 -6.32 -5.32
CA GLY A 84 12.32 -5.84 -4.98
C GLY A 84 12.41 -4.32 -4.95
N ILE A 85 13.60 -3.80 -5.28
CA ILE A 85 13.97 -2.39 -5.06
C ILE A 85 13.03 -1.39 -5.77
N PRO A 86 12.65 -1.55 -7.05
CA PRO A 86 11.79 -0.57 -7.72
C PRO A 86 10.41 -0.42 -7.07
N ALA A 87 9.81 -1.54 -6.65
CA ALA A 87 8.51 -1.54 -5.98
C ALA A 87 8.61 -0.87 -4.60
N ALA A 88 9.67 -1.15 -3.84
CA ALA A 88 9.92 -0.54 -2.54
C ALA A 88 10.15 0.98 -2.60
N LEU A 89 10.85 1.46 -3.64
CA LEU A 89 11.02 2.90 -3.87
C LEU A 89 9.69 3.56 -4.20
N CYS A 90 8.88 2.94 -5.05
CA CYS A 90 7.52 3.42 -5.35
C CYS A 90 6.65 3.49 -4.08
N MET A 91 6.70 2.48 -3.22
CA MET A 91 6.00 2.47 -1.92
C MET A 91 6.45 3.65 -1.06
N SER A 92 7.76 3.90 -0.99
CA SER A 92 8.32 5.01 -0.21
C SER A 92 7.78 6.36 -0.72
N MET A 93 7.72 6.53 -2.04
CA MET A 93 7.17 7.74 -2.66
C MET A 93 5.69 7.95 -2.33
N ILE A 94 4.87 6.89 -2.43
CA ILE A 94 3.46 6.93 -2.08
C ILE A 94 3.29 7.34 -0.61
N LYS A 95 4.05 6.72 0.28
CA LYS A 95 4.04 7.06 1.70
C LYS A 95 4.31 8.54 1.93
N TYR A 96 5.42 9.06 1.39
CA TYR A 96 5.77 10.47 1.56
C TYR A 96 4.73 11.40 0.95
N ALA A 97 4.16 11.06 -0.20
CA ALA A 97 3.10 11.84 -0.81
C ALA A 97 1.84 11.87 0.07
N MET A 98 1.44 10.73 0.63
CA MET A 98 0.34 10.65 1.58
C MET A 98 0.58 11.46 2.86
N ASP A 99 1.76 11.31 3.48
CA ASP A 99 2.11 12.03 4.71
C ASP A 99 2.20 13.55 4.48
N SER A 100 2.43 13.99 3.24
CA SER A 100 2.42 15.41 2.85
C SER A 100 1.02 16.02 2.66
N MET A 101 -0.03 15.19 2.66
CA MET A 101 -1.42 15.60 2.38
C MET A 101 -2.38 15.33 3.55
N PRO A 102 -2.11 15.86 4.77
CA PRO A 102 -2.94 15.57 5.94
C PRO A 102 -4.38 16.09 5.82
N ASN A 103 -4.62 17.13 5.01
CA ASN A 103 -5.95 17.73 4.86
C ASN A 103 -6.87 16.97 3.88
N SER A 104 -6.32 16.08 3.05
CA SER A 104 -7.07 15.35 2.02
C SER A 104 -7.62 14.01 2.50
N ILE A 105 -7.45 13.69 3.79
CA ILE A 105 -7.89 12.42 4.39
C ILE A 105 -9.38 12.18 4.19
N LEU A 106 -10.20 13.24 4.19
CA LEU A 106 -11.65 13.15 4.01
C LEU A 106 -12.12 12.91 2.57
N GLN A 107 -11.23 13.06 1.58
CA GLN A 107 -11.60 13.07 0.17
C GLN A 107 -10.77 12.04 -0.58
N PRO A 108 -11.16 10.74 -0.51
CA PRO A 108 -10.48 9.66 -1.22
C PRO A 108 -10.18 9.95 -2.68
N GLY A 109 -11.12 10.60 -3.39
CA GLY A 109 -10.94 10.97 -4.78
C GLY A 109 -9.79 11.97 -5.00
N GLU A 110 -9.72 13.06 -4.22
CA GLU A 110 -8.67 14.07 -4.36
C GLU A 110 -7.30 13.51 -3.98
N LEU A 111 -7.25 12.67 -2.93
CA LEU A 111 -6.03 11.98 -2.52
C LEU A 111 -5.52 11.05 -3.63
N LEU A 112 -6.38 10.20 -4.18
CA LEU A 112 -6.00 9.27 -5.24
C LEU A 112 -5.63 9.98 -6.55
N GLU A 113 -6.29 11.09 -6.91
CA GLU A 113 -5.87 11.92 -8.05
C GLU A 113 -4.50 12.55 -7.84
N SER A 114 -4.22 13.02 -6.63
CA SER A 114 -2.93 13.62 -6.29
C SER A 114 -1.81 12.58 -6.32
N LEU A 115 -2.05 11.39 -5.74
CA LEU A 115 -1.11 10.26 -5.84
C LEU A 115 -0.89 9.83 -7.29
N ASN A 116 -1.93 9.79 -8.12
CA ASN A 116 -1.78 9.45 -9.53
C ASN A 116 -0.82 10.41 -10.25
N ARG A 117 -0.92 11.72 -10.00
CA ARG A 117 0.00 12.72 -10.57
C ARG A 117 1.44 12.50 -10.10
N THR A 118 1.64 12.22 -8.81
CA THR A 118 2.97 11.94 -8.28
C THR A 118 3.59 10.71 -8.93
N ILE A 119 2.82 9.64 -9.10
CA ILE A 119 3.30 8.41 -9.73
C ILE A 119 3.60 8.66 -11.21
N GLU A 120 2.68 9.26 -11.95
CA GLU A 120 2.84 9.54 -13.38
C GLU A 120 4.10 10.38 -13.70
N GLN A 121 4.47 11.30 -12.81
CA GLN A 121 5.63 12.18 -13.02
C GLN A 121 6.97 11.53 -12.65
N ASN A 122 6.99 10.57 -11.73
CA ASN A 122 8.24 10.10 -11.12
C ASN A 122 8.55 8.62 -11.39
N ILE A 123 7.59 7.86 -11.90
CA ILE A 123 7.73 6.42 -12.10
C ILE A 123 7.69 6.08 -13.59
N ALA A 124 8.43 5.04 -13.98
CA ALA A 124 8.46 4.55 -15.35
C ALA A 124 7.07 4.15 -15.83
N SER A 125 6.76 4.44 -17.09
CA SER A 125 5.44 4.24 -17.71
C SER A 125 4.95 2.78 -17.78
N HIS A 126 5.79 1.81 -17.43
CA HIS A 126 5.41 0.40 -17.32
C HIS A 126 5.03 -0.04 -15.90
N MET A 127 5.21 0.82 -14.88
CA MET A 127 4.80 0.53 -13.50
C MET A 127 3.47 1.20 -13.22
N PHE A 128 2.61 0.48 -12.51
CA PHE A 128 1.32 0.96 -12.04
C PHE A 128 1.06 0.42 -10.64
N VAL A 129 0.19 1.10 -9.92
CA VAL A 129 -0.15 0.76 -8.52
C VAL A 129 -1.64 0.63 -8.40
N THR A 130 -2.09 -0.51 -7.88
CA THR A 130 -3.47 -0.66 -7.45
C THR A 130 -3.58 -0.11 -6.04
N MET A 131 -4.61 0.66 -5.74
CA MET A 131 -4.82 1.18 -4.40
C MET A 131 -6.30 1.23 -4.04
N MET A 132 -6.63 0.91 -2.80
CA MET A 132 -7.88 1.28 -2.17
C MET A 132 -7.59 2.23 -1.01
N TYR A 133 -8.36 3.32 -0.95
CA TYR A 133 -8.28 4.28 0.14
C TYR A 133 -9.64 4.45 0.78
N GLY A 134 -9.67 4.36 2.10
CA GLY A 134 -10.82 4.57 2.95
C GLY A 134 -10.56 5.65 3.98
N SER A 135 -11.61 6.35 4.38
CA SER A 135 -11.57 7.39 5.39
C SER A 135 -12.82 7.29 6.26
N TYR A 136 -12.60 7.10 7.55
CA TYR A 136 -13.66 6.96 8.53
C TYR A 136 -13.83 8.24 9.35
N ASP A 137 -15.06 8.73 9.40
CA ASP A 137 -15.49 9.78 10.30
C ASP A 137 -16.07 9.19 11.60
N PRO A 138 -15.37 9.29 12.74
CA PRO A 138 -15.88 8.78 14.01
C PRO A 138 -17.08 9.56 14.54
N LYS A 139 -17.32 10.80 14.10
CA LYS A 139 -18.44 11.63 14.58
C LYS A 139 -19.75 11.26 13.88
N SER A 140 -19.70 11.06 12.57
CA SER A 140 -20.88 10.72 11.77
C SER A 140 -21.05 9.22 11.53
N HIS A 141 -20.05 8.42 11.87
CA HIS A 141 -19.96 6.99 11.57
C HIS A 141 -20.12 6.71 10.07
N ILE A 142 -19.46 7.53 9.26
CA ILE A 142 -19.48 7.42 7.81
C ILE A 142 -18.10 6.98 7.34
N PHE A 143 -18.08 5.99 6.45
CA PHE A 143 -16.88 5.54 5.76
C PHE A 143 -16.92 6.00 4.30
N TYR A 144 -15.99 6.88 3.94
CA TYR A 144 -15.73 7.33 2.59
C TYR A 144 -14.67 6.43 1.98
N TYR A 145 -14.84 5.96 0.75
CA TYR A 145 -13.82 5.16 0.10
C TYR A 145 -13.71 5.44 -1.39
N GLY A 146 -12.53 5.17 -1.93
CA GLY A 146 -12.20 5.28 -3.34
C GLY A 146 -11.23 4.17 -3.73
N GLY A 147 -11.27 3.78 -5.00
CA GLY A 147 -10.46 2.70 -5.55
C GLY A 147 -9.73 3.16 -6.80
N ALA A 148 -8.54 2.61 -6.98
CA ALA A 148 -7.66 2.81 -8.11
C ALA A 148 -7.20 1.44 -8.61
N GLY A 149 -8.11 0.67 -9.21
CA GLY A 149 -7.80 -0.63 -9.82
C GLY A 149 -7.59 -1.80 -8.86
N HIS A 150 -7.73 -1.59 -7.54
CA HIS A 150 -7.61 -2.63 -6.52
C HIS A 150 -8.90 -3.47 -6.40
N GLU A 151 -8.78 -4.73 -5.98
CA GLU A 151 -9.93 -5.56 -5.59
C GLU A 151 -10.81 -4.86 -4.54
N PRO A 152 -12.13 -5.06 -4.58
CA PRO A 152 -13.04 -4.49 -3.59
C PRO A 152 -12.72 -5.03 -2.19
N GLY A 153 -12.77 -4.14 -1.20
CA GLY A 153 -12.82 -4.55 0.20
C GLY A 153 -14.20 -5.08 0.55
N PHE A 154 -14.33 -5.74 1.69
CA PHE A 154 -15.63 -6.18 2.20
C PHE A 154 -16.03 -5.37 3.41
N TYR A 155 -17.33 -5.08 3.54
CA TYR A 155 -17.91 -4.54 4.76
C TYR A 155 -19.07 -5.42 5.21
N TYR A 156 -19.25 -5.55 6.52
CA TYR A 156 -20.36 -6.28 7.10
C TYR A 156 -21.52 -5.33 7.42
N SER A 157 -22.73 -5.65 6.96
CA SER A 157 -23.94 -4.90 7.24
C SER A 157 -24.79 -5.63 8.29
N GLU A 158 -24.82 -5.12 9.52
CA GLU A 158 -25.63 -5.69 10.61
C GLU A 158 -27.14 -5.67 10.29
N GLN A 159 -27.61 -4.67 9.53
CA GLN A 159 -29.02 -4.57 9.12
C GLN A 159 -29.46 -5.70 8.19
N GLN A 160 -28.53 -6.22 7.39
CA GLN A 160 -28.80 -7.22 6.35
C GLN A 160 -28.17 -8.58 6.67
N ASP A 161 -27.44 -8.68 7.78
CA ASP A 161 -26.73 -9.86 8.25
C ASP A 161 -25.84 -10.49 7.15
N ARG A 162 -25.15 -9.64 6.38
CA ARG A 162 -24.34 -10.08 5.23
C ARG A 162 -23.12 -9.20 4.99
N PHE A 163 -22.14 -9.77 4.30
CA PHE A 163 -21.03 -9.02 3.72
C PHE A 163 -21.43 -8.42 2.38
N GLU A 164 -20.97 -7.20 2.15
CA GLU A 164 -21.13 -6.46 0.90
C GLU A 164 -19.77 -5.96 0.42
N GLU A 165 -19.61 -5.89 -0.89
CA GLU A 165 -18.39 -5.40 -1.53
C GLU A 165 -18.37 -3.87 -1.56
N LEU A 166 -17.25 -3.30 -1.11
CA LEU A 166 -16.89 -1.90 -1.28
C LEU A 166 -16.30 -1.71 -2.68
N TYR A 167 -17.16 -1.84 -3.69
CA TYR A 167 -16.77 -1.71 -5.08
C TYR A 167 -16.57 -0.25 -5.47
N ALA A 168 -15.31 0.16 -5.64
CA ALA A 168 -14.97 1.47 -6.16
C ALA A 168 -14.40 1.37 -7.59
N LYS A 169 -15.01 2.12 -8.51
CA LYS A 169 -14.56 2.17 -9.90
C LYS A 169 -13.37 3.12 -10.02
N GLY A 170 -12.25 2.61 -10.52
CA GLY A 170 -11.05 3.40 -10.84
C GLY A 170 -10.01 2.58 -11.57
N LEU A 171 -9.13 3.25 -12.31
CA LEU A 171 -7.96 2.62 -12.95
C LEU A 171 -6.78 2.62 -11.98
N ALA A 172 -5.80 1.75 -12.21
CA ALA A 172 -4.55 1.76 -11.47
C ALA A 172 -3.84 3.12 -11.61
N LEU A 173 -3.20 3.54 -10.53
CA LEU A 173 -2.38 4.74 -10.49
C LEU A 173 -1.18 4.60 -11.44
N GLY A 174 -0.79 5.70 -12.08
CA GLY A 174 0.24 5.73 -13.13
C GLY A 174 -0.30 5.52 -14.55
N SER A 175 -1.61 5.29 -14.71
CA SER A 175 -2.25 5.21 -16.03
C SER A 175 -2.71 6.59 -16.51
N GLN A 176 -2.28 7.01 -17.72
CA GLN A 176 -2.67 8.29 -18.38
C GLN A 176 -4.19 8.50 -18.56
N ARG A 177 -5.01 7.50 -18.27
CA ARG A 177 -6.46 7.50 -18.48
C ARG A 177 -7.29 7.60 -17.20
N MET A 178 -6.68 7.82 -16.04
CA MET A 178 -7.41 7.93 -14.78
C MET A 178 -8.43 9.08 -14.85
N ARG A 179 -9.71 8.73 -15.01
CA ARG A 179 -10.84 9.66 -14.99
C ARG A 179 -11.58 9.49 -13.68
N SER A 180 -11.69 10.58 -12.92
CA SER A 180 -12.66 10.82 -11.83
C SER A 180 -12.85 9.62 -10.91
N ILE A 181 -12.03 9.51 -9.85
CA ILE A 181 -12.30 8.55 -8.79
C ILE A 181 -13.66 8.90 -8.18
N VAL A 182 -14.59 7.94 -8.21
CA VAL A 182 -15.87 8.08 -7.52
C VAL A 182 -15.62 7.79 -6.05
N SER A 183 -15.78 8.81 -5.21
CA SER A 183 -15.84 8.61 -3.76
C SER A 183 -17.22 8.05 -3.42
N LEU A 184 -17.24 6.87 -2.83
CA LEU A 184 -18.45 6.20 -2.38
C LEU A 184 -18.54 6.30 -0.86
N VAL A 185 -19.76 6.17 -0.34
CA VAL A 185 -20.07 6.42 1.07
C VAL A 185 -20.91 5.28 1.61
N VAL A 186 -20.50 4.72 2.74
CA VAL A 186 -21.29 3.75 3.51
C VAL A 186 -21.46 4.27 4.93
N LYS A 187 -22.67 4.15 5.47
CA LYS A 187 -22.94 4.43 6.88
C LYS A 187 -22.68 3.17 7.70
N CYS A 188 -21.89 3.32 8.73
CA CYS A 188 -21.20 2.22 9.40
C CYS A 188 -21.68 2.10 10.84
N THR A 189 -22.41 1.05 11.20
CA THR A 189 -22.81 0.82 12.61
C THR A 189 -21.81 -0.08 13.34
N LYS A 190 -21.27 -1.08 12.62
CA LYS A 190 -20.09 -1.89 12.96
C LYS A 190 -19.44 -2.30 11.63
N VAL A 191 -18.14 -2.07 11.45
CA VAL A 191 -17.46 -2.38 10.19
C VAL A 191 -16.30 -3.31 10.47
N ILE A 192 -16.34 -4.48 9.87
CA ILE A 192 -15.15 -5.30 9.67
C ILE A 192 -14.70 -5.01 8.25
N LEU A 193 -13.65 -4.21 8.10
CA LEU A 193 -12.97 -4.03 6.82
C LEU A 193 -11.93 -5.13 6.70
N SER A 194 -12.20 -6.11 5.84
CA SER A 194 -11.25 -7.17 5.56
C SER A 194 -10.69 -6.99 4.16
N PHE A 195 -9.35 -7.01 4.09
CA PHE A 195 -8.59 -7.00 2.87
C PHE A 195 -7.68 -8.22 2.89
N SER A 196 -7.85 -9.10 1.91
CA SER A 196 -7.02 -10.28 1.77
C SER A 196 -6.17 -10.13 0.51
N PHE A 197 -4.85 -10.16 0.69
CA PHE A 197 -3.92 -10.37 -0.40
C PHE A 197 -3.50 -11.83 -0.43
N GLN A 198 -3.65 -12.43 -1.61
CA GLN A 198 -3.01 -13.70 -1.90
C GLN A 198 -1.80 -13.40 -2.77
N MET A 199 -0.62 -13.36 -2.15
CA MET A 199 0.64 -13.16 -2.84
C MET A 199 0.83 -14.22 -3.92
N ALA A 200 1.09 -13.78 -5.15
CA ALA A 200 1.56 -14.62 -6.25
C ALA A 200 3.09 -14.64 -6.33
#